data_AF-A0A382I1A8-F1
#
_entry.id   AF-A0A382I1A8-F1
#
_cell.length_a   1.000
_cell.length_b   1.000
_cell.length_c   1.000
_cell.angle_alpha   90.00
_cell.angle_beta   90.00
_cell.angle_gamma   90.00
#
_symmetry.space_group_name_H-M   'P 1'
#
loop_
_entity.id
_entity.type
_entity.pdbx_description
1 polymer ?
#
loop_
_entity_poly.entity_id
_entity_poly.type
_entity_poly.pdbx_seq_one_letter_code
_entity_poly.pdbx_strand_id
1 'polypeptide(L)' 'MAFSEELDTLLKDLADEADNFKEANNQEEEKEALRDLLDIFMRGTQSVRERIDRYNERRWNR' A
#
# COMPACT_ATOMS: atom_id res chain seq x y z
N MET A 1 7.59 14.38 -0.41
CA MET A 1 8.05 13.01 -0.63
C MET A 1 7.88 12.70 -2.11
N ALA A 2 8.89 12.15 -2.77
CA ALA A 2 8.76 11.72 -4.16
C ALA A 2 7.84 10.48 -4.21
N PHE A 3 7.04 10.33 -5.27
CA PHE A 3 6.16 9.17 -5.44
C PHE A 3 6.90 7.82 -5.33
N SER A 4 8.18 7.78 -5.72
CA SER A 4 9.04 6.61 -5.55
C SER A 4 9.32 6.29 -4.08
N GLU A 5 9.60 7.30 -3.26
CA GLU A 5 9.87 7.13 -1.81
C GLU A 5 8.61 6.65 -1.07
N GLU A 6 7.44 7.14 -1.50
CA GLU A 6 6.14 6.70 -0.99
C GLU A 6 5.87 5.22 -1.33
N LEU A 7 6.11 4.81 -2.58
CA LEU A 7 5.98 3.41 -2.99
C LEU A 7 6.97 2.50 -2.26
N ASP A 8 8.23 2.93 -2.10
CA ASP A 8 9.23 2.15 -1.36
C ASP A 8 8.83 1.97 0.11
N THR A 9 8.17 2.96 0.71
CA THR A 9 7.66 2.87 2.08
C THR A 9 6.49 1.88 2.15
N LEU A 10 5.51 2.01 1.26
CA LEU A 10 4.36 1.09 1.19
C LEU A 10 4.80 -0.36 0.96
N LEU A 11 5.80 -0.60 0.12
CA LEU A 11 6.32 -1.94 -0.14
C LEU A 11 7.04 -2.54 1.07
N LYS A 12 7.75 -1.70 1.85
CA LYS A 12 8.37 -2.15 3.11
C LYS A 12 7.30 -2.49 4.15
N ASP A 13 6.34 -1.60 4.36
CA ASP A 13 5.25 -1.83 5.30
C ASP A 13 4.47 -3.12 4.96
N LEU A 14 4.26 -3.38 3.66
CA LEU A 14 3.57 -4.59 3.19
C LEU A 14 4.42 -5.87 3.40
N ALA A 15 5.75 -5.76 3.33
CA ALA A 15 6.65 -6.88 3.62
C ALA A 15 6.69 -7.17 5.12
N ASP A 16 6.77 -6.12 5.95
CA ASP A 16 6.78 -6.23 7.41
C ASP A 16 5.49 -6.88 7.91
N GLU A 17 4.32 -6.45 7.40
CA GLU A 17 3.04 -7.04 7.80
C GLU A 17 2.85 -8.47 7.28
N ALA A 18 3.45 -8.81 6.14
CA ALA A 18 3.46 -10.18 5.65
C ALA A 18 4.33 -11.10 6.53
N ASP A 19 5.36 -10.56 7.17
CA ASP A 19 6.16 -11.29 8.16
C ASP A 19 5.42 -11.41 9.50
N ASN A 20 4.71 -10.37 9.95
CA ASN A 20 3.82 -10.43 11.11
C ASN A 20 2.75 -11.53 10.96
N PHE A 21 2.16 -11.66 9.78
CA PHE A 21 1.22 -12.75 9.48
C PHE A 21 1.85 -14.14 9.61
N LYS A 22 3.12 -14.33 9.25
CA LYS A 22 3.83 -15.61 9.40
C LYS A 22 4.16 -15.93 10.85
N GLU A 23 4.37 -14.91 11.68
CA GLU A 23 4.71 -15.04 13.10
C GLU A 23 3.47 -15.12 14.01
N ALA A 24 2.28 -14.86 13.46
CA ALA A 24 1.01 -14.94 14.18
C ALA A 24 0.80 -16.32 14.83
N ASN A 25 0.44 -16.32 16.11
CA ASN A 25 0.30 -17.54 16.92
C ASN A 25 -1.17 -17.96 17.09
N ASN A 26 -2.11 -17.13 16.64
CA ASN A 26 -3.54 -17.41 16.74
C ASN A 26 -4.35 -16.74 15.61
N GLN A 27 -5.59 -17.21 15.47
CA GLN A 27 -6.51 -16.77 14.42
C GLN A 27 -6.85 -15.27 14.47
N GLU A 28 -6.79 -14.63 15.64
CA GLU A 28 -7.10 -13.20 15.74
C GLU A 28 -5.93 -12.36 15.24
N GLU A 29 -4.70 -12.71 15.63
CA GLU A 29 -3.47 -12.12 15.10
C GLU A 29 -3.36 -12.28 13.57
N GLU A 30 -3.70 -13.46 13.04
CA GLU A 30 -3.75 -13.68 11.58
C GLU A 30 -4.76 -12.75 10.89
N LYS A 31 -5.93 -12.53 11.49
CA LYS A 31 -6.96 -11.64 10.92
C LYS A 31 -6.55 -10.18 10.98
N GLU A 32 -5.91 -9.75 12.06
CA GLU A 32 -5.40 -8.39 12.20
C GLU A 32 -4.32 -8.14 11.15
N ALA A 33 -3.34 -9.03 11.03
CA ALA A 33 -2.28 -8.88 10.03
C ALA A 33 -2.81 -8.87 8.59
N LEU A 34 -3.83 -9.68 8.28
CA LEU A 34 -4.50 -9.63 6.97
C LEU A 34 -5.25 -8.31 6.72
N ARG A 35 -5.83 -7.71 7.76
CA ARG A 35 -6.48 -6.39 7.64
C ARG A 35 -5.45 -5.30 7.41
N ASP A 36 -4.35 -5.32 8.14
CA ASP A 36 -3.30 -4.33 8.02
C ASP A 36 -2.61 -4.40 6.64
N LEU A 37 -2.37 -5.63 6.13
CA LEU A 37 -1.92 -5.85 4.75
C LEU A 37 -2.88 -5.22 3.72
N LEU A 38 -4.19 -5.44 3.89
CA LEU A 38 -5.20 -4.91 2.99
C LEU A 38 -5.22 -3.38 3.03
N ASP A 39 -5.12 -2.78 4.22
CA ASP A 39 -5.12 -1.33 4.39
C ASP A 39 -3.90 -0.68 3.71
N ILE A 40 -2.70 -1.27 3.86
CA ILE A 40 -1.48 -0.79 3.18
C ILE A 40 -1.66 -0.88 1.66
N PHE A 41 -2.19 -2.00 1.17
CA PHE A 41 -2.42 -2.21 -0.26
C PHE A 41 -3.43 -1.21 -0.85
N MET A 42 -4.51 -0.93 -0.13
CA MET A 42 -5.54 0.04 -0.54
C MET A 42 -4.97 1.46 -0.60
N ARG A 43 -4.14 1.85 0.37
CA ARG A 43 -3.42 3.14 0.35
C ARG A 43 -2.52 3.25 -0.87
N GLY A 44 -1.71 2.23 -1.15
CA GLY A 44 -0.84 2.24 -2.33
C GLY A 44 -1.61 2.31 -3.65
N THR A 45 -2.72 1.58 -3.75
CA THR A 45 -3.61 1.64 -4.92
C THR A 45 -4.17 3.05 -5.13
N GLN A 46 -4.56 3.73 -4.05
CA GLN A 46 -5.03 5.12 -4.11
C GLN A 46 -3.93 6.08 -4.57
N SER A 47 -2.73 5.98 -4.02
CA SER A 47 -1.59 6.81 -4.42
C SER A 47 -1.23 6.65 -5.91
N VAL A 48 -1.25 5.41 -6.41
CA VAL A 48 -1.05 5.13 -7.85
C VAL A 48 -2.16 5.74 -8.69
N ARG A 49 -3.42 5.62 -8.27
CA ARG A 49 -4.57 6.19 -8.97
C ARG A 49 -4.46 7.71 -9.07
N GLU A 50 -4.15 8.40 -7.99
CA GLU A 50 -3.93 9.86 -7.99
C GLU A 50 -2.78 10.28 -8.91
N ARG A 51 -1.78 9.41 -9.09
CA ARG A 51 -0.67 9.66 -10.02
C ARG A 51 -1.11 9.53 -11.47
N ILE A 52 -1.96 8.54 -11.78
CA ILE A 52 -2.58 8.36 -13.10
C ILE A 52 -3.48 9.55 -13.42
N ASP A 53 -4.33 9.96 -12.49
CA ASP A 53 -5.25 11.09 -12.69
C ASP A 53 -4.46 12.39 -12.98
N ARG A 54 -3.44 12.70 -12.17
CA ARG A 54 -2.53 13.84 -12.42
C ARG A 54 -1.76 13.74 -13.74
N TYR A 55 -1.48 12.54 -14.23
CA TYR A 55 -0.85 12.36 -15.54
C TYR A 55 -1.84 12.64 -16.67
N ASN A 56 -3.06 12.13 -16.55
CA ASN A 56 -4.12 12.31 -17.54
C ASN A 56 -4.55 13.77 -17.64
N GLU A 57 -4.75 14.46 -16.51
CA GLU A 57 -5.06 15.90 -16.49
C GLU A 57 -3.99 16.71 -17.23
N ARG A 58 -2.70 16.44 -16.98
CA ARG A 58 -1.60 17.12 -17.66
C ARG A 58 -1.54 16.84 -19.16
N ARG A 59 -2.00 15.66 -19.60
CA ARG A 59 -1.89 15.21 -20.99
C ARG A 59 -3.11 15.60 -21.84
N TRP A 60 -4.30 15.66 -21.25
CA TRP A 60 -5.56 15.83 -21.97
C TRP A 60 -6.26 17.18 -21.70
N ASN A 61 -5.88 17.95 -20.67
CA ASN A 61 -6.33 19.34 -20.51
C ASN A 61 -5.41 20.35 -21.24
N ARG A 62 -4.95 20.01 -22.45
CA ARG A 62 -4.26 20.93 -23.36
C ARG A 62 -5.18 21.35 -24.50
#